data_AF-A0A1B6I704-F1
#
_entry.id   AF-A0A1B6I704-F1
#
_cell.length_a   1.000
_cell.length_b   1.000
_cell.length_c   1.000
_cell.angle_alpha   90.00
_cell.angle_beta   90.00
_cell.angle_gamma   90.00
#
_symmetry.space_group_name_H-M   'P 1'
#
loop_
_entity.id
_entity.type
_entity.pdbx_description
1 polymer ?
#
loop_
_entity_poly.entity_id
_entity_poly.type
_entity_poly.pdbx_seq_one_letter_code
_entity_poly.pdbx_strand_id
1 'polypeptide(L)'
;MYHKMVVKRIIVPASSSVLLAATVVASSESKDEQEKKNLIRARDLSIYSKPTQQTNVQEETEPKSQSALLSVVRQVREGVWAVSDQFNQVSSQFNNIVETGKAHTSSTIQILREEDNYPQRYGAIAAGGLLGYIIAIRRGWFRRIIYTGTGATAVAAICYPEEAKEYSS
;
A
#
# COMPACT_ATOMS: atom_id res chain seq x y z
N MET A 1 39.90 -3.84 2.13
CA MET A 1 38.75 -3.14 2.76
C MET A 1 37.81 -2.44 1.76
N TYR A 2 38.21 -2.25 0.48
CA TYR A 2 37.44 -1.49 -0.51
C TYR A 2 36.32 -2.27 -1.22
N HIS A 3 36.45 -3.60 -1.41
CA HIS A 3 35.40 -4.41 -2.05
C HIS A 3 34.08 -4.43 -1.27
N LYS A 4 34.12 -4.35 0.07
CA LYS A 4 32.92 -4.35 0.90
C LYS A 4 32.09 -3.05 0.79
N MET A 5 32.72 -1.92 0.44
CA MET A 5 32.01 -0.64 0.24
C MET A 5 31.37 -0.52 -1.15
N VAL A 6 32.00 -1.09 -2.18
CA VAL A 6 31.50 -1.01 -3.57
C VAL A 6 30.25 -1.88 -3.78
N VAL A 7 30.26 -3.11 -3.24
CA VAL A 7 29.09 -4.02 -3.33
C VAL A 7 27.88 -3.45 -2.57
N LYS A 8 28.12 -2.69 -1.50
CA LYS A 8 27.04 -2.07 -0.71
C LYS A 8 26.34 -0.93 -1.46
N ARG A 9 27.04 -0.23 -2.37
CA ARG A 9 26.50 0.87 -3.19
C ARG A 9 25.73 0.41 -4.43
N ILE A 10 26.09 -0.72 -5.04
CA ILE A 10 25.47 -1.19 -6.30
C ILE A 10 24.05 -1.77 -6.09
N ILE A 11 23.69 -2.21 -4.88
CA ILE A 11 22.40 -2.86 -4.62
C ILE A 11 21.38 -1.86 -4.00
N VAL A 12 21.63 -0.54 -3.97
CA VAL A 12 20.61 0.44 -3.53
C VAL A 12 19.73 0.81 -4.74
N PRO A 13 18.49 0.33 -4.88
CA PRO A 13 17.53 1.09 -5.68
C PRO A 13 17.26 2.40 -4.94
N ALA A 14 17.54 3.52 -5.61
CA ALA A 14 17.46 4.88 -5.09
C ALA A 14 16.01 5.38 -4.88
N SER A 15 15.11 4.55 -4.38
CA SER A 15 13.67 4.86 -4.30
C SER A 15 13.01 4.25 -3.06
N SER A 16 13.27 4.83 -1.89
CA SER A 16 12.32 4.80 -0.75
C SER A 16 12.90 5.60 0.43
N SER A 17 13.03 6.90 0.24
CA SER A 17 13.14 7.85 1.35
C SER A 17 12.41 9.13 0.97
N VAL A 18 11.08 9.06 0.89
CA VAL A 18 10.24 10.25 1.00
C VAL A 18 9.94 10.41 2.49
N LEU A 19 10.80 11.16 3.17
CA LEU A 19 10.55 11.67 4.51
C LEU A 19 9.63 12.89 4.35
N LEU A 20 8.41 12.79 4.88
CA LEU A 20 7.49 13.91 5.06
C LEU A 20 7.98 14.76 6.25
N ALA A 21 8.51 15.95 5.97
CA ALA A 21 8.75 16.99 6.96
C ALA A 21 7.96 18.24 6.55
N ALA A 22 6.81 18.48 7.18
CA ALA A 22 6.02 19.70 7.00
C ALA A 22 6.46 20.72 8.06
N THR A 23 7.16 21.77 7.65
CA THR A 23 7.48 22.93 8.49
C THR A 23 6.33 23.93 8.42
N VAL A 24 5.66 24.16 9.55
CA VAL A 24 4.63 25.20 9.72
C VAL A 24 5.31 26.55 9.85
N VAL A 25 5.05 27.47 8.92
CA VAL A 25 5.42 28.89 9.05
C VAL A 25 4.22 29.63 9.63
N ALA A 26 4.43 30.21 10.81
CA ALA A 26 3.55 31.18 11.44
C ALA A 26 3.91 32.60 10.94
N SER A 27 2.89 33.36 10.55
CA SER A 27 2.83 34.84 10.46
C SER A 27 1.55 35.19 9.70
N SER A 28 0.79 36.25 9.94
CA SER A 28 0.80 37.35 10.90
C SER A 28 -0.54 38.08 10.73
N GLU A 29 -0.83 38.92 11.70
CA GLU A 29 -2.09 39.61 12.01
C GLU A 29 -2.61 40.67 11.00
N SER A 30 -3.88 41.03 11.22
CA SER A 30 -4.64 42.25 10.79
C SER A 30 -5.22 42.22 9.36
N LYS A 31 -6.46 42.66 9.08
CA LYS A 31 -7.27 43.76 9.63
C LYS A 31 -8.79 43.49 9.47
N ASP A 32 -9.54 44.13 10.35
CA ASP A 32 -10.99 44.23 10.40
C ASP A 32 -11.49 45.20 9.31
N GLU A 33 -12.32 44.73 8.36
CA GLU A 33 -13.08 45.60 7.46
C GLU A 33 -14.57 45.20 7.50
N GLN A 34 -15.37 46.10 8.08
CA GLN A 34 -16.82 46.01 8.17
C GLN A 34 -17.47 46.19 6.80
N GLU A 35 -17.81 45.09 6.15
CA GLU A 35 -18.61 45.08 4.93
C GLU A 35 -20.09 45.41 5.23
N LYS A 36 -20.63 46.43 4.56
CA LYS A 36 -22.03 46.85 4.68
C LYS A 36 -22.96 45.76 4.10
N LYS A 37 -23.59 45.01 4.99
CA LYS A 37 -24.55 43.94 4.63
C LYS A 37 -25.82 44.55 4.04
N ASN A 38 -25.99 44.43 2.72
CA ASN A 38 -27.29 44.63 2.07
C ASN A 38 -28.21 43.45 2.44
N LEU A 39 -28.97 43.62 3.52
CA LEU A 39 -29.90 42.60 4.00
C LEU A 39 -31.12 42.51 3.06
N ILE A 40 -31.15 41.48 2.22
CA ILE A 40 -32.32 41.11 1.44
C ILE A 40 -33.26 40.31 2.34
N ARG A 41 -34.56 40.64 2.34
CA ARG A 41 -35.56 39.95 3.15
C ARG A 41 -35.78 38.54 2.57
N ALA A 42 -35.78 37.50 3.41
CA ALA A 42 -35.84 36.09 2.97
C ALA A 42 -37.03 35.73 2.05
N ARG A 43 -38.07 36.56 2.01
CA ARG A 43 -39.27 36.38 1.16
C ARG A 43 -39.09 36.91 -0.26
N ASP A 44 -38.08 37.76 -0.49
CA ASP A 44 -37.77 38.35 -1.79
C ASP A 44 -36.77 37.50 -2.60
N LEU A 45 -36.40 36.32 -2.08
CA LEU A 45 -35.59 35.36 -2.82
C LEU A 45 -36.49 34.55 -3.75
N SER A 46 -36.33 34.72 -5.06
CA SER A 46 -37.13 33.98 -6.05
C SER A 46 -36.89 32.47 -5.90
N ILE A 47 -37.92 31.72 -5.48
CA ILE A 47 -37.84 30.26 -5.27
C ILE A 47 -37.59 29.51 -6.60
N TYR A 48 -38.01 30.10 -7.72
CA TYR A 48 -37.69 29.62 -9.07
C TYR A 48 -37.18 30.78 -9.92
N SER A 49 -35.88 30.84 -10.13
CA SER A 49 -35.26 31.74 -11.10
C SER A 49 -35.57 31.26 -12.51
N LYS A 50 -36.10 32.16 -13.37
CA LYS A 50 -36.04 31.97 -14.82
C LYS A 50 -34.55 31.94 -15.21
N PRO A 51 -34.12 31.11 -16.18
CA PRO A 51 -32.71 31.00 -16.55
C PRO A 51 -32.28 32.27 -17.27
N THR A 52 -31.97 33.32 -16.51
CA THR A 52 -31.27 34.48 -17.02
C THR A 52 -29.86 34.02 -17.30
N GLN A 53 -29.51 34.18 -18.57
CA GLN A 53 -28.22 33.98 -19.20
C GLN A 53 -27.06 33.95 -18.22
N GLN A 54 -26.26 32.88 -18.34
CA GLN A 54 -24.92 32.67 -17.80
C GLN A 54 -24.25 33.97 -17.35
N THR A 55 -24.61 34.44 -16.17
CA THR A 55 -23.66 35.21 -15.38
C THR A 55 -22.65 34.14 -15.02
N ASN A 56 -21.43 34.34 -15.48
CA ASN A 56 -20.29 33.55 -15.08
C ASN A 56 -20.28 33.62 -13.56
N VAL A 57 -20.97 32.67 -12.92
CA VAL A 57 -20.74 32.32 -11.53
C VAL A 57 -19.35 31.74 -11.64
N GLN A 58 -18.38 32.64 -11.61
CA GLN A 58 -17.16 32.35 -10.91
C GLN A 58 -17.70 31.89 -9.57
N GLU A 59 -17.79 30.56 -9.41
CA GLU A 59 -17.87 29.96 -8.10
C GLU A 59 -16.84 30.75 -7.34
N GLU A 60 -17.30 31.58 -6.39
CA GLU A 60 -16.43 32.05 -5.35
C GLU A 60 -15.91 30.76 -4.77
N THR A 61 -14.75 30.39 -5.29
CA THR A 61 -13.84 29.50 -4.64
C THR A 61 -13.45 30.36 -3.47
N GLU A 62 -14.33 30.41 -2.47
CA GLU A 62 -13.94 30.47 -1.07
C GLU A 62 -12.55 29.86 -1.05
N PRO A 63 -11.51 30.58 -0.59
CA PRO A 63 -10.23 29.97 -0.36
C PRO A 63 -10.51 28.97 0.76
N LYS A 64 -11.09 27.82 0.40
CA LYS A 64 -11.40 26.68 1.22
C LYS A 64 -10.02 26.25 1.54
N SER A 65 -9.51 26.83 2.62
CA SER A 65 -8.21 26.60 3.21
C SER A 65 -8.06 25.11 3.09
N GLN A 66 -7.32 24.68 2.06
CA GLN A 66 -7.38 23.31 1.61
C GLN A 66 -6.75 22.58 2.76
N SER A 67 -7.59 22.07 3.66
CA SER A 67 -7.13 21.50 4.91
C SER A 67 -6.16 20.44 4.45
N ALA A 68 -4.90 20.51 4.88
CA ALA A 68 -3.85 19.65 4.35
C ALA A 68 -4.24 18.16 4.40
N LEU A 69 -5.22 17.81 5.24
CA LEU A 69 -5.87 16.50 5.28
C LEU A 69 -6.65 16.13 4.00
N LEU A 70 -7.38 17.05 3.35
CA LEU A 70 -8.13 16.77 2.12
C LEU A 70 -7.21 16.43 0.95
N SER A 71 -6.10 17.14 0.80
CA SER A 71 -5.11 16.84 -0.24
C SER A 71 -4.40 15.50 0.02
N VAL A 72 -4.08 15.20 1.28
CA VAL A 72 -3.50 13.90 1.68
C VAL A 72 -4.48 12.75 1.43
N VAL A 73 -5.73 12.87 1.87
CA VAL A 73 -6.77 11.83 1.64
C VAL A 73 -7.00 11.63 0.15
N ARG A 74 -6.98 12.71 -0.65
CA ARG A 74 -7.09 12.62 -2.10
C ARG A 74 -5.90 11.88 -2.72
N GLN A 75 -4.68 12.22 -2.33
CA GLN A 75 -3.48 11.58 -2.85
C GLN A 75 -3.40 10.09 -2.50
N VAL A 76 -3.78 9.74 -1.27
CA VAL A 76 -3.89 8.33 -0.84
C VAL A 76 -4.95 7.60 -1.66
N ARG A 77 -6.12 8.22 -1.86
CA ARG A 77 -7.21 7.63 -2.66
C ARG A 77 -6.77 7.37 -4.09
N GLU A 78 -6.22 8.38 -4.77
CA GLU A 78 -5.77 8.26 -6.15
C GLU A 78 -4.63 7.23 -6.27
N GLY A 79 -3.69 7.21 -5.31
CA GLY A 79 -2.62 6.21 -5.25
C GLY A 79 -3.12 4.78 -5.07
N VAL A 80 -4.10 4.56 -4.18
CA VAL A 80 -4.71 3.24 -3.96
C VAL A 80 -5.46 2.78 -5.21
N TRP A 81 -6.25 3.65 -5.83
CA TRP A 81 -6.97 3.32 -7.07
C TRP A 81 -6.00 2.94 -8.19
N ALA A 82 -4.94 3.72 -8.39
CA ALA A 82 -3.93 3.45 -9.42
C ALA A 82 -3.21 2.11 -9.21
N VAL A 83 -2.91 1.73 -7.97
CA VAL A 83 -2.31 0.42 -7.65
C VAL A 83 -3.32 -0.70 -7.83
N SER A 84 -4.58 -0.51 -7.41
CA SER A 84 -5.63 -1.52 -7.53
C SER A 84 -5.93 -1.87 -9.00
N ASP A 85 -5.96 -0.87 -9.88
CA ASP A 85 -6.23 -1.06 -11.30
C ASP A 85 -5.10 -1.85 -11.98
N GLN A 86 -3.85 -1.51 -11.68
CA GLN A 86 -2.68 -2.26 -12.13
C GLN A 86 -2.68 -3.71 -11.62
N PHE A 87 -3.12 -3.93 -10.38
CA PHE A 87 -3.19 -5.27 -9.80
C PHE A 87 -4.25 -6.13 -10.50
N ASN A 88 -5.42 -5.55 -10.82
CA ASN A 88 -6.47 -6.25 -11.53
C ASN A 88 -6.00 -6.75 -12.91
N GLN A 89 -5.24 -5.93 -13.64
CA GLN A 89 -4.70 -6.32 -14.94
C GLN A 89 -3.72 -7.50 -14.84
N VAL A 90 -2.79 -7.46 -13.87
CA VAL A 90 -1.77 -8.50 -13.68
C VAL A 90 -2.34 -9.80 -13.10
N SER A 91 -3.41 -9.70 -12.29
CA SER A 91 -4.03 -10.86 -11.64
C SER A 91 -4.52 -11.92 -12.64
N SER A 92 -5.03 -11.49 -13.81
CA SER A 92 -5.55 -12.39 -14.84
C SER A 92 -4.48 -13.33 -15.39
N GLN A 93 -3.27 -12.81 -15.64
CA GLN A 93 -2.13 -13.60 -16.11
C GLN A 93 -1.54 -14.45 -14.98
N PHE A 94 -1.53 -13.91 -13.76
CA PHE A 94 -1.05 -14.62 -12.58
C PHE A 94 -1.88 -15.88 -12.29
N ASN A 95 -3.21 -15.80 -12.42
CA ASN A 95 -4.10 -16.95 -12.19
C ASN A 95 -3.75 -18.13 -13.10
N ASN A 96 -3.49 -17.89 -14.39
CA ASN A 96 -3.13 -18.96 -15.33
C ASN A 96 -1.78 -19.61 -14.99
N ILE A 97 -0.80 -18.80 -14.56
CA ILE A 97 0.52 -19.29 -14.11
C ILE A 97 0.37 -20.11 -12.83
N VAL A 98 -0.46 -19.66 -11.89
CA VAL A 98 -0.74 -20.37 -10.64
C VAL A 98 -1.47 -21.68 -10.92
N GLU A 99 -2.46 -21.70 -11.81
CA GLU A 99 -3.19 -22.91 -12.22
C GLU A 99 -2.24 -23.96 -12.80
N THR A 100 -1.40 -23.53 -13.76
CA THR A 100 -0.39 -24.39 -14.40
C THR A 100 0.66 -24.88 -13.39
N GLY A 101 1.11 -23.99 -12.50
CA GLY A 101 2.05 -24.30 -11.43
C GLY A 101 1.47 -25.30 -10.43
N LYS A 102 0.19 -25.15 -10.04
CA LYS A 102 -0.50 -26.09 -9.16
C LYS A 102 -0.58 -27.47 -9.78
N ALA A 103 -0.95 -27.57 -11.05
CA ALA A 103 -1.02 -28.85 -11.74
C ALA A 103 0.34 -29.58 -11.71
N HIS A 104 1.43 -28.87 -12.01
CA HIS A 104 2.78 -29.46 -12.05
C HIS A 104 3.40 -29.69 -10.65
N THR A 105 2.99 -28.92 -9.65
CA THR A 105 3.56 -28.97 -8.28
C THR A 105 2.75 -29.88 -7.34
N SER A 106 1.54 -30.28 -7.75
CA SER A 106 0.64 -31.12 -6.95
C SER A 106 1.28 -32.43 -6.50
N SER A 107 1.97 -33.13 -7.41
CA SER A 107 2.69 -34.37 -7.11
C SER A 107 3.88 -34.15 -6.16
N THR A 108 4.61 -33.05 -6.31
CA THR A 108 5.74 -32.70 -5.42
C THR A 108 5.25 -32.34 -4.02
N ILE A 109 4.14 -31.61 -3.90
CA ILE A 109 3.54 -31.29 -2.60
C ILE A 109 3.01 -32.55 -1.90
N GLN A 110 2.45 -33.51 -2.65
CA GLN A 110 2.01 -34.79 -2.09
C GLN A 110 3.20 -35.57 -1.49
N ILE A 111 4.33 -35.66 -2.21
CA ILE A 111 5.55 -36.31 -1.70
C ILE A 111 6.07 -35.64 -0.41
N LEU A 112 5.98 -34.32 -0.30
CA LEU A 112 6.36 -33.58 0.92
C LEU A 112 5.41 -33.83 2.09
N ARG A 113 4.15 -34.15 1.80
CA ARG A 113 3.07 -34.36 2.79
C ARG A 113 2.91 -35.84 3.18
N GLU A 114 3.49 -36.78 2.43
CA GLU A 114 3.54 -38.19 2.79
C GLU A 114 4.13 -38.39 4.21
N GLU A 115 3.61 -39.36 4.96
CA GLU A 115 3.70 -39.44 6.44
C GLU A 115 5.11 -39.58 7.03
N ASP A 116 6.15 -39.93 6.25
CA ASP A 116 7.43 -40.37 6.84
C ASP A 116 8.69 -39.60 6.39
N ASN A 117 8.52 -38.52 5.62
CA ASN A 117 9.65 -37.72 5.12
C ASN A 117 9.88 -36.43 5.93
N TYR A 118 10.01 -36.55 7.26
CA TYR A 118 10.42 -35.46 8.15
C TYR A 118 11.60 -34.61 7.63
N PRO A 119 12.71 -35.18 7.11
CA PRO A 119 13.83 -34.37 6.59
C PRO A 119 13.42 -33.45 5.44
N GLN A 120 12.50 -33.88 4.58
CA GLN A 120 12.05 -33.11 3.42
C GLN A 120 11.19 -31.91 3.84
N ARG A 121 10.35 -32.07 4.88
CA ARG A 121 9.53 -30.99 5.44
C ARG A 121 10.39 -29.90 6.08
N TYR A 122 11.37 -30.29 6.90
CA TYR A 122 12.32 -29.33 7.49
C TYR A 122 13.19 -28.66 6.43
N GLY A 123 13.60 -29.40 5.40
CA GLY A 123 14.34 -28.86 4.26
C GLY A 123 13.54 -27.80 3.50
N ALA A 124 12.26 -28.06 3.23
CA ALA A 124 11.37 -27.11 2.57
C ALA A 124 11.16 -25.83 3.42
N ILE A 125 10.91 -25.97 4.72
CA ILE A 125 10.73 -24.82 5.63
C ILE A 125 12.02 -24.01 5.74
N ALA A 126 13.17 -24.66 5.85
CA ALA A 126 14.48 -24.01 5.89
C ALA A 126 14.76 -23.25 4.58
N ALA A 127 14.39 -23.83 3.43
CA ALA A 127 14.50 -23.16 2.13
C ALA A 127 13.60 -21.91 2.05
N GLY A 128 12.36 -22.00 2.55
CA GLY A 128 11.45 -20.84 2.67
C GLY A 128 12.01 -19.73 3.56
N GLY A 129 12.58 -20.10 4.71
CA GLY A 129 13.24 -19.17 5.61
C GLY A 129 14.47 -18.54 4.98
N LEU A 130 15.34 -19.33 4.35
CA LEU A 130 16.54 -18.83 3.65
C LEU A 130 16.18 -17.88 2.50
N LEU A 131 15.13 -18.19 1.73
CA LEU A 131 14.64 -17.30 0.69
C LEU A 131 14.19 -15.96 1.28
N GLY A 132 13.41 -15.99 2.37
CA GLY A 132 13.03 -14.80 3.13
C GLY A 132 14.24 -14.02 3.67
N TYR A 133 15.26 -14.73 4.15
CA TYR A 133 16.50 -14.14 4.64
C TYR A 133 17.32 -13.46 3.54
N ILE A 134 17.44 -14.08 2.36
CA ILE A 134 18.13 -13.51 1.20
C ILE A 134 17.44 -12.22 0.76
N ILE A 135 16.11 -12.21 0.69
CA ILE A 135 15.34 -11.00 0.36
C ILE A 135 15.59 -9.90 1.40
N ALA A 136 15.70 -10.27 2.68
CA ALA A 136 15.95 -9.32 3.76
C ALA A 136 17.44 -9.04 4.03
N ILE A 137 18.38 -9.63 3.29
CA ILE A 137 19.82 -9.55 3.60
C ILE A 137 20.33 -8.12 3.62
N ARG A 138 19.70 -7.27 2.80
CA ARG A 138 20.03 -5.85 2.66
C ARG A 138 19.35 -4.96 3.71
N ARG A 139 18.40 -5.49 4.47
CA ARG A 139 17.63 -4.73 5.44
C ARG A 139 18.17 -4.96 6.86
N GLY A 140 17.75 -4.12 7.82
CA GLY A 140 18.21 -4.20 9.20
C GLY A 140 17.92 -5.55 9.88
N TRP A 141 18.59 -5.82 11.00
CA TRP A 141 18.52 -7.11 11.71
C TRP A 141 17.08 -7.55 12.05
N PHE A 142 16.23 -6.64 12.52
CA PHE A 142 14.83 -6.93 12.82
C PHE A 142 14.03 -7.36 11.58
N ARG A 143 14.27 -6.70 10.44
CA ARG A 143 13.61 -7.04 9.18
C ARG A 143 14.08 -8.41 8.69
N ARG A 144 15.35 -8.77 8.91
CA ARG A 144 15.82 -10.12 8.61
C ARG A 144 15.02 -11.17 9.37
N ILE A 145 14.81 -10.99 10.68
CA ILE A 145 14.03 -11.94 11.49
C ILE A 145 12.59 -12.06 10.97
N ILE A 146 11.90 -10.94 10.72
CA ILE A 146 10.52 -10.97 10.24
C ILE A 146 10.40 -11.68 8.89
N TYR A 147 11.26 -11.34 7.93
CA TYR A 147 11.17 -11.91 6.58
C TYR A 147 11.57 -13.39 6.54
N THR A 148 12.57 -13.77 7.33
CA THR A 148 12.95 -15.19 7.49
C THR A 148 11.81 -15.96 8.14
N GLY A 149 11.25 -15.40 9.22
CA GLY A 149 10.10 -15.96 9.92
C GLY A 149 8.93 -16.16 8.98
N THR A 150 8.41 -15.08 8.39
CA THR A 150 7.27 -15.13 7.45
C THR A 150 7.49 -16.08 6.27
N GLY A 151 8.70 -16.14 5.71
CA GLY A 151 9.03 -17.11 4.65
C GLY A 151 8.96 -18.56 5.13
N ALA A 152 9.52 -18.84 6.31
CA ALA A 152 9.43 -20.16 6.92
C ALA A 152 7.98 -20.53 7.30
N THR A 153 7.23 -19.61 7.92
CA THR A 153 5.83 -19.87 8.31
C THR A 153 4.93 -20.09 7.10
N ALA A 154 5.12 -19.33 6.02
CA ALA A 154 4.34 -19.51 4.79
C ALA A 154 4.54 -20.91 4.20
N VAL A 155 5.78 -21.39 4.15
CA VAL A 155 6.06 -22.75 3.67
C VAL A 155 5.59 -23.82 4.65
N ALA A 156 5.71 -23.58 5.96
CA ALA A 156 5.19 -24.49 6.99
C ALA A 156 3.67 -24.66 6.89
N ALA A 157 2.92 -23.58 6.67
CA ALA A 157 1.47 -23.65 6.48
C ALA A 157 1.08 -24.48 5.24
N ILE A 158 1.90 -24.47 4.19
CA ILE A 158 1.69 -25.32 3.01
C ILE A 158 2.03 -26.79 3.32
N CYS A 159 3.08 -27.04 4.09
CA CYS A 159 3.52 -28.39 4.45
C CYS A 159 2.61 -29.08 5.48
N TYR A 160 2.02 -28.32 6.41
CA TYR A 160 1.18 -28.80 7.53
C TYR A 160 -0.26 -28.24 7.46
N PRO A 161 -1.08 -28.68 6.49
CA PRO A 161 -2.43 -28.14 6.32
C PRO A 161 -3.42 -28.59 7.40
N GLU A 162 -3.26 -29.78 7.98
CA GLU A 162 -4.21 -30.32 8.96
C GLU A 162 -4.07 -29.57 10.28
N GLU A 163 -2.84 -29.38 10.75
CA GLU A 163 -2.54 -28.49 11.88
C GLU A 163 -3.05 -27.07 11.60
N ALA A 164 -2.88 -26.55 10.39
CA ALA A 164 -3.38 -25.21 10.03
C ALA A 164 -4.91 -25.10 10.08
N LYS A 165 -5.66 -26.17 9.75
CA LYS A 165 -7.13 -26.18 9.84
C LYS A 165 -7.60 -26.15 11.29
N GLU A 166 -6.95 -26.92 12.17
CA GLU A 166 -7.31 -27.00 13.60
C GLU A 166 -7.25 -25.64 14.30
N TYR A 167 -6.30 -24.77 13.95
CA TYR A 167 -6.18 -23.43 14.52
C TYR A 167 -7.06 -22.37 13.83
N SER A 168 -7.79 -22.73 12.77
CA SER A 168 -8.61 -21.80 11.98
C SER A 168 -10.12 -21.94 12.18
N SER A 169 -10.56 -22.95 12.94
CA SER A 169 -11.97 -23.17 13.35
C SER A 169 -12.26 -22.56 14.71
#